data_AF-A0A6B2UNT4-F1
#
_entry.id   AF-A0A6B2UNT4-F1
#
_cell.length_a   1.000
_cell.length_b   1.000
_cell.length_c   1.000
_cell.angle_alpha   90.00
_cell.angle_beta   90.00
_cell.angle_gamma   90.00
#
_symmetry.space_group_name_H-M   'P 1'
#
loop_
_entity.id
_entity.type
_entity.pdbx_description
1 polymer ?
#
loop_
_entity_poly.entity_id
_entity_poly.type
_entity_poly.pdbx_seq_one_letter_code
_entity_poly.pdbx_strand_id
1 'polypeptide(L)'
;MSNDVMIRVPAAVRDRLAVLAESRGVSIRALVEEYVEADFTDEERRERAERAREYMAEHFGVRVTDEESAAMAAKLRDAAARQESSAA
;
A
#
# COMPACT_ATOMS: atom_id res chain seq x y z
N MET A 1 -3.46 23.98 -10.90
CA MET A 1 -2.06 24.46 -10.90
C MET A 1 -1.25 23.38 -10.20
N SER A 2 -0.25 22.77 -10.85
CA SER A 2 0.58 21.75 -10.18
C SER A 2 1.55 22.45 -9.25
N ASN A 3 1.44 22.22 -7.94
CA ASN A 3 2.37 22.78 -6.95
C ASN A 3 3.54 21.81 -6.77
N ASP A 4 4.41 21.76 -7.79
CA ASP A 4 5.55 20.85 -7.79
C ASP A 4 6.60 21.30 -6.77
N VAL A 5 7.04 20.37 -5.91
CA VAL A 5 8.04 20.62 -4.86
C VAL A 5 9.32 19.84 -5.16
N MET A 6 10.47 20.48 -5.00
CA MET A 6 11.79 19.85 -5.20
C MET A 6 12.25 19.13 -3.93
N ILE A 7 12.37 17.81 -4.00
CA ILE A 7 12.93 16.98 -2.93
C ILE A 7 14.41 16.67 -3.24
N ARG A 8 15.30 16.92 -2.28
CA ARG A 8 16.71 16.52 -2.38
C ARG A 8 16.89 15.10 -1.84
N VAL A 9 17.46 14.23 -2.66
CA VAL A 9 17.80 12.85 -2.28
C VAL A 9 19.27 12.56 -2.61
N PRO A 10 19.93 11.61 -1.91
CA PRO A 10 21.26 11.14 -2.29
C PRO A 10 21.28 10.57 -3.72
N ALA A 11 22.40 10.72 -4.42
CA ALA A 11 22.55 10.23 -5.80
C ALA A 11 22.24 8.73 -5.93
N ALA A 12 22.73 7.92 -4.97
CA ALA A 12 22.47 6.48 -4.94
C ALA A 12 20.97 6.14 -4.88
N VAL A 13 20.16 6.93 -4.16
CA VAL A 13 18.71 6.73 -4.07
C VAL A 13 18.04 7.09 -5.39
N ARG A 14 18.40 8.23 -5.98
CA ARG A 14 17.91 8.64 -7.31
C ARG A 14 18.21 7.57 -8.37
N ASP A 15 19.43 7.06 -8.38
CA ASP A 15 19.86 6.06 -9.39
C ASP A 15 19.10 4.74 -9.19
N ARG A 16 18.86 4.34 -7.94
CA ARG A 16 18.01 3.19 -7.64
C ARG A 16 16.56 3.39 -8.10
N LEU A 17 15.99 4.57 -7.88
CA LEU A 17 14.64 4.91 -8.34
C LEU A 17 14.55 4.91 -9.87
N ALA A 18 15.59 5.38 -10.57
CA ALA A 18 15.65 5.35 -12.03
C ALA A 18 15.56 3.91 -12.56
N VAL A 19 16.38 2.99 -12.01
CA VAL A 19 16.36 1.57 -12.40
C VAL A 19 14.99 0.93 -12.14
N LEU A 20 14.36 1.22 -11.00
CA LEU A 20 13.03 0.71 -10.67
C LEU A 20 11.96 1.25 -11.62
N ALA A 21 12.00 2.54 -11.93
CA ALA A 21 11.07 3.18 -12.84
C ALA A 21 11.20 2.61 -14.26
N GLU A 22 12.43 2.45 -14.76
CA GLU A 22 12.72 1.82 -16.06
C GLU A 22 12.19 0.39 -16.14
N SER A 23 12.41 -0.43 -15.09
CA SER A 23 11.90 -1.81 -15.06
C SER A 23 10.37 -1.91 -15.15
N ARG A 24 9.67 -0.85 -14.74
CA ARG A 24 8.20 -0.76 -14.75
C ARG A 24 7.66 0.05 -15.93
N GLY A 25 8.53 0.63 -16.76
CA GLY A 25 8.15 1.48 -17.89
C GLY A 25 7.47 2.79 -17.47
N VAL A 26 7.72 3.27 -16.24
CA VAL A 26 7.13 4.50 -15.70
C VAL A 26 8.20 5.55 -15.46
N SER A 27 7.79 6.80 -15.20
CA SER A 27 8.72 7.85 -14.76
C SER A 27 9.03 7.70 -13.26
N ILE A 28 10.17 8.25 -12.81
CA ILE A 28 10.50 8.31 -11.36
C ILE A 28 9.39 9.02 -10.58
N ARG A 29 8.80 10.08 -11.16
CA ARG A 29 7.68 10.80 -10.54
C ARG A 29 6.48 9.88 -10.34
N ALA A 30 6.04 9.21 -11.40
CA ALA A 30 4.91 8.28 -11.35
C ALA A 30 5.18 7.13 -10.36
N LEU A 31 6.41 6.60 -10.32
CA LEU A 31 6.80 5.58 -9.36
C LEU A 31 6.67 6.07 -7.90
N VAL A 32 7.07 7.30 -7.62
CA VAL A 32 6.97 7.89 -6.28
C VAL A 32 5.51 8.16 -5.93
N GLU A 33 4.70 8.67 -6.87
CA GLU A 33 3.27 8.87 -6.70
C GLU A 33 2.57 7.53 -6.37
N GLU A 34 2.84 6.47 -7.14
CA GLU A 34 2.35 5.12 -6.87
C GLU A 34 2.78 4.61 -5.47
N TYR A 35 4.02 4.89 -5.06
CA TYR A 35 4.51 4.46 -3.76
C TYR A 35 3.77 5.15 -2.62
N VAL A 36 3.52 6.46 -2.75
CA VAL A 36 2.76 7.23 -1.77
C VAL A 36 1.29 6.82 -1.74
N GLU A 37 0.70 6.50 -2.89
CA GLU A 37 -0.68 5.97 -2.95
C GLU A 37 -0.81 4.58 -2.35
N ALA A 38 0.24 3.76 -2.42
CA ALA A 38 0.25 2.41 -1.87
C ALA A 38 0.58 2.37 -0.37
N ASP A 39 1.46 3.26 0.10
CA ASP A 39 1.97 3.25 1.47
C ASP A 39 1.12 4.14 2.38
N PHE A 40 0.02 3.57 2.86
CA PHE A 40 -0.86 4.25 3.81
C PHE A 40 -0.23 4.32 5.21
N THR A 41 -0.38 5.47 5.86
CA THR A 41 -0.09 5.62 7.29
C THR A 41 -1.02 4.74 8.13
N ASP A 42 -0.67 4.54 9.40
CA ASP A 42 -1.51 3.79 10.33
C ASP A 42 -2.92 4.39 10.47
N GLU A 43 -3.01 5.72 10.42
CA GLU A 43 -4.29 6.42 10.54
C GLU A 43 -5.13 6.28 9.27
N GLU A 44 -4.54 6.49 8.08
CA GLU A 44 -5.26 6.29 6.82
C GLU A 44 -5.72 4.84 6.64
N ARG A 45 -4.96 3.86 7.17
CA ARG A 45 -5.39 2.46 7.20
C ARG A 45 -6.62 2.26 8.08
N ARG A 46 -6.72 2.93 9.22
CA ARG A 46 -7.92 2.88 10.09
C ARG A 46 -9.11 3.51 9.41
N GLU A 47 -8.97 4.72 8.87
CA GLU A 47 -10.05 5.40 8.15
C GLU A 47 -10.56 4.56 6.96
N ARG A 48 -9.64 3.91 6.22
CA ARG A 48 -10.01 3.01 5.13
C ARG A 48 -10.75 1.76 5.65
N ALA A 49 -10.32 1.20 6.77
CA ALA A 49 -10.99 0.06 7.39
C ALA A 49 -12.41 0.41 7.87
N GLU A 50 -12.59 1.59 8.46
CA GLU A 50 -13.89 2.09 8.88
C GLU A 50 -14.83 2.28 7.68
N ARG A 51 -14.37 2.96 6.63
CA ARG A 51 -15.15 3.11 5.38
C ARG A 51 -15.51 1.77 4.76
N ALA A 52 -14.61 0.80 4.78
CA ALA A 52 -14.88 -0.54 4.28
C ALA A 52 -15.94 -1.25 5.14
N ARG A 53 -15.91 -1.10 6.47
CA ARG A 53 -16.93 -1.67 7.38
C ARG A 53 -18.30 -1.05 7.16
N GLU A 54 -18.37 0.26 6.97
CA GLU A 54 -19.62 0.95 6.64
C GLU A 54 -20.16 0.47 5.30
N TYR A 55 -19.32 0.40 4.26
CA TYR A 55 -19.70 -0.14 2.96
C TYR A 55 -20.20 -1.58 3.07
N MET A 56 -19.55 -2.43 3.86
CA MET A 56 -19.97 -3.81 4.07
C MET A 56 -21.30 -3.91 4.81
N ALA A 57 -21.52 -3.06 5.81
CA ALA A 57 -22.78 -3.00 6.54
C ALA A 57 -23.92 -2.50 5.63
N GLU A 58 -23.66 -1.47 4.82
CA GLU A 58 -24.65 -0.87 3.92
C GLU A 58 -25.03 -1.79 2.76
N HIS A 59 -24.03 -2.38 2.10
CA HIS A 59 -24.26 -3.13 0.85
C HIS A 59 -24.44 -4.64 1.05
N PHE A 60 -23.86 -5.22 2.10
CA PHE A 60 -23.94 -6.66 2.36
C PHE A 60 -24.69 -7.01 3.65
N GLY A 61 -25.05 -6.02 4.47
CA GLY A 61 -25.69 -6.26 5.77
C GLY A 61 -24.78 -6.94 6.80
N VAL A 62 -23.47 -6.99 6.54
CA VAL A 62 -22.48 -7.64 7.40
C VAL A 62 -21.65 -6.59 8.11
N ARG A 63 -21.63 -6.64 9.45
CA ARG A 63 -20.75 -5.79 10.26
C ARG A 63 -19.56 -6.61 10.71
N VAL A 64 -18.39 -6.32 10.13
CA VAL A 64 -17.13 -6.97 10.51
C VAL A 64 -16.56 -6.30 11.75
N THR A 65 -16.22 -7.11 12.75
CA THR A 65 -15.58 -6.64 13.99
C THR A 65 -14.07 -6.48 13.84
N ASP A 66 -13.46 -5.74 14.77
CA ASP A 66 -12.00 -5.61 14.84
C ASP A 66 -11.30 -6.97 15.02
N GLU A 67 -11.87 -7.85 15.84
CA GLU A 67 -11.31 -9.17 16.13
C GLU A 67 -11.33 -10.07 14.89
N GLU A 68 -12.43 -10.09 14.14
CA GLU A 68 -12.53 -10.82 12.87
C GLU A 68 -11.55 -10.26 11.82
N SER A 69 -11.41 -8.94 11.77
CA SER A 69 -10.45 -8.26 10.89
C SER A 69 -9.01 -8.67 11.23
N ALA A 70 -8.66 -8.69 12.51
CA ALA A 70 -7.33 -9.06 13.00
C ALA A 70 -7.00 -10.54 12.73
N ALA A 71 -7.97 -11.43 12.96
CA ALA A 71 -7.84 -12.85 12.66
C ALA A 71 -7.62 -13.11 11.17
N MET A 72 -8.35 -12.40 10.30
CA MET A 72 -8.13 -12.48 8.85
C MET A 72 -6.76 -11.94 8.44
N ALA A 73 -6.35 -10.80 8.99
CA ALA A 73 -5.04 -10.20 8.70
C ALA A 73 -3.88 -11.14 9.09
N ALA A 74 -3.98 -11.85 10.22
CA ALA A 74 -2.99 -12.85 10.62
C ALA A 74 -2.89 -14.00 9.59
N LYS A 75 -4.03 -14.55 9.15
CA LYS A 75 -4.07 -15.61 8.14
C LYS A 75 -3.44 -15.17 6.80
N LEU A 76 -3.68 -13.92 6.39
CA LEU A 76 -3.11 -13.37 5.16
C LEU A 76 -1.58 -13.23 5.25
N ARG A 77 -1.04 -12.76 6.39
CA ARG A 77 0.40 -12.69 6.62
C ARG A 77 1.05 -14.07 6.57
N ASP A 78 0.44 -15.06 7.23
CA ASP A 78 0.93 -16.44 7.21
C ASP A 78 0.93 -17.02 5.79
N ALA A 79 -0.10 -16.72 4.99
CA ALA A 79 -0.18 -17.18 3.61
C ALA A 79 0.88 -16.53 2.71
N ALA A 80 1.12 -15.23 2.86
CA ALA A 80 2.15 -14.50 2.12
C ALA A 80 3.55 -15.05 2.43
N ALA A 81 3.87 -15.27 3.71
CA ALA A 81 5.15 -15.84 4.13
C ALA A 81 5.39 -17.26 3.54
N ARG A 82 4.33 -18.07 3.41
CA ARG A 82 4.42 -19.39 2.76
C ARG A 82 4.68 -19.29 1.26
N GLN A 83 4.11 -18.29 0.58
CA GLN A 83 4.39 -18.06 -0.85
C GLN A 83 5.84 -17.61 -1.08
N GLU A 84 6.36 -16.70 -0.26
CA GLU A 84 7.75 -16.23 -0.36
C GLU A 84 8.76 -17.36 -0.13
N SER A 85 8.49 -18.26 0.83
CA SER A 85 9.33 -19.44 1.06
C SER A 85 9.25 -20.48 -0.05
N SER A 86 8.21 -20.47 -0.89
CA SER A 86 8.09 -21.38 -2.04
C SER A 86 8.72 -20.81 -3.31
N ALA A 87 9.03 -19.51 -3.34
CA ALA A 87 9.66 -18.83 -4.47
C ALA A 87 11.18 -18.65 -4.32
N ALA A 88 11.75 -19.03 -3.17
CA ALA A 88 13.17 -19.07 -2.85
C ALA A 88 13.74 -20.49 -2.98
#